data_AF-T1G146-F1
#
_entry.id   AF-T1G146-F1
#
_cell.length_a   1.000
_cell.length_b   1.000
_cell.length_c   1.000
_cell.angle_alpha   90.00
_cell.angle_beta   90.00
_cell.angle_gamma   90.00
#
_symmetry.space_group_name_H-M   'P 1'
#
loop_
_entity.id
_entity.type
_entity.pdbx_description
1 polymer ?
#
loop_
_entity_poly.entity_id
_entity_poly.type
_entity_poly.pdbx_seq_one_letter_code
_entity_poly.pdbx_strand_id
1 'polypeptide(L)'
;FWAFGLVTCTLWQMSDVTMCTSSIMHMCIISLDRYKCIRDPMSLRNRSKRSVAFRIAAVWIFAISISSPLALLATFRPLDILNSKSECIISNPNFLVYGSIAAFFLPLVVMLLTYSLTIRLLSQKAK
;
A
#
# COMPACT_ATOMS: atom_id res chain seq x y z
N PHE A 1 12.97 17.43 15.68
CA PHE A 1 13.13 18.72 14.97
C PHE A 1 13.39 18.46 13.48
N TRP A 2 12.68 19.16 12.60
CA TRP A 2 12.72 19.04 11.15
C TRP A 2 13.20 20.37 10.54
N ALA A 3 14.38 20.36 9.92
CA ALA A 3 15.04 21.58 9.45
C ALA A 3 14.64 22.02 8.02
N PHE A 4 14.01 21.13 7.23
CA PHE A 4 13.85 21.32 5.77
C PHE A 4 12.51 21.95 5.35
N GLY A 5 11.73 22.44 6.31
CA GLY A 5 10.43 23.08 6.07
C GLY A 5 9.29 22.12 5.71
N LEU A 6 8.10 22.70 5.49
CA LEU A 6 6.84 21.98 5.31
C LEU A 6 6.82 21.10 4.06
N VAL A 7 7.33 21.61 2.93
CA VAL A 7 7.29 20.90 1.64
C VAL A 7 8.06 19.59 1.73
N THR A 8 9.28 19.63 2.25
CA THR A 8 10.13 18.44 2.39
C THR A 8 9.54 17.46 3.40
N CYS A 9 8.93 17.95 4.49
CA CYS A 9 8.23 17.09 5.46
C CYS A 9 7.04 16.38 4.82
N THR A 10 6.26 17.11 4.03
CA THR A 10 5.10 16.56 3.31
C THR A 10 5.56 15.50 2.31
N LEU A 11 6.60 15.77 1.53
CA LEU A 11 7.17 14.80 0.58
C LEU A 11 7.70 13.55 1.28
N TRP A 12 8.35 13.72 2.44
CA TRP A 12 8.83 12.62 3.26
C TRP A 12 7.67 11.72 3.71
N GLN A 13 6.63 12.28 4.32
CA GLN A 13 5.45 11.52 4.77
C GLN A 13 4.70 10.87 3.62
N MET A 14 4.53 11.59 2.50
CA MET A 14 3.94 11.06 1.27
C MET A 14 4.72 9.84 0.77
N SER A 15 6.05 9.94 0.73
CA SER A 15 6.92 8.87 0.27
C SER A 15 6.86 7.64 1.18
N ASP A 16 6.86 7.84 2.50
CA ASP A 16 6.74 6.79 3.51
C ASP A 16 5.43 6.00 3.33
N VAL A 17 4.29 6.71 3.34
CA VAL A 17 2.97 6.08 3.15
C VAL A 17 2.87 5.37 1.80
N THR A 18 3.37 5.98 0.73
CA THR A 18 3.34 5.39 -0.62
C THR A 18 4.19 4.12 -0.68
N MET A 19 5.39 4.12 -0.09
CA MET A 19 6.30 2.97 -0.11
C MET A 19 5.78 1.82 0.73
N CYS A 20 5.30 2.10 1.95
CA CYS A 20 4.71 1.08 2.82
C CYS A 20 3.48 0.45 2.15
N THR A 21 2.58 1.26 1.58
CA THR A 21 1.38 0.79 0.87
C THR A 21 1.74 -0.03 -0.36
N SER A 22 2.71 0.43 -1.16
CA SER A 22 3.19 -0.28 -2.35
C SER A 22 3.78 -1.64 -1.98
N SER A 23 4.61 -1.70 -0.93
CA SER A 23 5.24 -2.93 -0.44
C SER A 23 4.19 -4.00 -0.07
N ILE A 24 3.22 -3.65 0.78
CA ILE A 24 2.20 -4.62 1.21
C ILE A 24 1.28 -5.04 0.05
N MET A 25 0.92 -4.12 -0.85
CA MET A 25 0.12 -4.44 -2.04
C MET A 25 0.86 -5.34 -3.03
N HIS A 26 2.16 -5.12 -3.22
CA HIS A 26 3.00 -6.02 -4.03
C HIS A 26 3.02 -7.43 -3.44
N MET A 27 3.18 -7.56 -2.13
CA MET A 27 3.09 -8.86 -1.44
C MET A 27 1.71 -9.52 -1.65
N CYS A 28 0.62 -8.76 -1.58
CA CYS A 28 -0.73 -9.27 -1.87
C CYS A 28 -0.86 -9.80 -3.29
N ILE A 29 -0.37 -9.05 -4.28
CA ILE A 29 -0.40 -9.47 -5.69
C ILE A 29 0.42 -10.73 -5.90
N ILE A 30 1.61 -10.83 -5.30
CA ILE A 30 2.46 -12.03 -5.39
C ILE A 30 1.73 -13.24 -4.78
N SER A 31 1.13 -13.09 -3.59
CA SER A 31 0.36 -14.17 -2.95
C SER A 31 -0.84 -14.60 -3.79
N LEU A 32 -1.62 -13.66 -4.31
CA LEU A 32 -2.74 -13.93 -5.22
C LEU A 32 -2.31 -14.62 -6.51
N ASP A 33 -1.16 -14.23 -7.03
CA ASP A 33 -0.64 -14.80 -8.26
C ASP A 33 -0.23 -16.26 -8.08
N ARG A 34 0.45 -16.56 -6.97
CA ARG A 34 0.77 -17.94 -6.58
C ARG A 34 -0.50 -18.77 -6.41
N TYR A 35 -1.50 -18.25 -5.69
CA TYR A 35 -2.79 -18.91 -5.53
C TYR A 35 -3.45 -19.26 -6.88
N LYS A 36 -3.53 -18.29 -7.80
CA LYS A 36 -4.13 -18.48 -9.13
C LYS A 36 -3.34 -19.50 -9.97
N CYS A 37 -2.01 -19.42 -9.95
CA CYS A 37 -1.15 -20.36 -10.66
C CYS A 37 -1.31 -21.80 -10.15
N ILE A 38 -1.50 -21.99 -8.84
CA ILE A 38 -1.68 -23.32 -8.23
C ILE A 38 -3.08 -23.88 -8.56
N ARG A 39 -4.11 -23.03 -8.52
CA ARG A 39 -5.51 -23.45 -8.76
C ARG A 39 -5.79 -23.71 -10.24
N ASP A 40 -5.28 -22.87 -11.12
CA ASP A 40 -5.48 -22.97 -12.56
C ASP A 40 -4.14 -22.85 -13.31
N PRO A 41 -3.48 -23.98 -13.64
CA PRO A 41 -2.23 -23.97 -14.36
C PRO A 41 -2.37 -23.46 -15.80
N MET A 42 -3.58 -23.45 -16.39
CA MET A 42 -3.79 -22.89 -17.74
C MET A 42 -3.72 -21.35 -17.75
N SER A 43 -3.98 -20.70 -16.62
CA SER A 43 -3.83 -19.24 -16.47
C SER A 43 -2.39 -18.74 -16.71
N LEU A 44 -1.39 -19.62 -16.51
CA LEU A 44 0.02 -19.30 -16.72
C LEU A 44 0.35 -19.12 -18.21
N ARG A 45 -0.36 -19.83 -19.09
CA ARG A 45 -0.13 -19.80 -20.55
C ARG A 45 -0.50 -18.46 -21.19
N ASN A 46 -1.40 -17.69 -20.56
CA ASN A 46 -1.88 -16.41 -21.08
C ASN A 46 -1.27 -15.19 -20.36
N ARG A 47 -0.18 -15.38 -19.59
CA ARG A 47 0.50 -14.28 -18.90
C ARG A 47 1.30 -13.40 -19.87
N SER A 48 0.69 -12.30 -20.28
CA SER A 48 1.39 -11.25 -21.02
C SER A 48 2.21 -10.35 -20.09
N LYS A 49 3.42 -9.97 -20.51
CA LYS A 49 4.25 -8.94 -19.83
C LYS A 49 3.46 -7.64 -19.60
N ARG A 50 2.52 -7.30 -20.51
CA ARG A 50 1.63 -6.14 -20.37
C ARG A 50 0.70 -6.25 -19.16
N SER A 51 0.19 -7.44 -18.85
CA SER A 51 -0.69 -7.64 -17.68
C SER A 51 0.06 -7.46 -16.37
N VAL A 52 1.32 -7.90 -16.30
CA VAL A 52 2.18 -7.69 -15.12
C VAL A 52 2.50 -6.21 -14.93
N ALA A 53 2.89 -5.52 -16.00
CA ALA A 53 3.13 -4.07 -15.96
C ALA A 53 1.89 -3.30 -15.51
N PHE A 54 0.70 -3.67 -16.00
CA PHE A 54 -0.56 -3.06 -15.57
C PHE A 54 -0.82 -3.25 -14.05
N ARG A 55 -0.58 -4.46 -13.52
CA ARG A 55 -0.72 -4.72 -12.08
C ARG A 55 0.23 -3.86 -11.24
N ILE A 56 1.48 -3.72 -11.67
CA ILE A 56 2.48 -2.89 -11.00
C ILE A 56 2.02 -1.42 -11.03
N ALA A 57 1.64 -0.91 -12.20
CA ALA A 57 1.14 0.46 -12.34
C ALA A 57 -0.09 0.71 -11.45
N ALA A 58 -1.02 -0.23 -11.38
CA ALA A 58 -2.20 -0.14 -10.53
C ALA A 58 -1.84 -0.05 -9.04
N VAL A 59 -0.84 -0.80 -8.55
CA VAL A 59 -0.35 -0.68 -7.16
C VAL A 59 0.18 0.72 -6.88
N TRP A 60 1.02 1.24 -7.78
CA TRP A 60 1.59 2.57 -7.62
C TRP A 60 0.52 3.67 -7.64
N ILE A 61 -0.42 3.61 -8.59
CA ILE A 61 -1.54 4.56 -8.66
C ILE A 61 -2.37 4.49 -7.37
N PHE A 62 -2.67 3.29 -6.88
CA PHE A 62 -3.44 3.12 -5.66
C PHE A 62 -2.69 3.65 -4.42
N ALA A 63 -1.39 3.36 -4.29
CA ALA A 63 -0.56 3.86 -3.20
C ALA A 63 -0.45 5.39 -3.19
N ILE A 64 -0.27 6.01 -4.38
CA ILE A 64 -0.25 7.47 -4.54
C ILE A 64 -1.63 8.07 -4.21
N SER A 65 -2.71 7.39 -4.60
CA SER A 65 -4.08 7.85 -4.31
C SER A 65 -4.36 7.88 -2.79
N ILE A 66 -3.84 6.91 -2.04
CA ILE A 66 -3.96 6.88 -0.57
C ILE A 66 -3.13 7.98 0.10
N SER A 67 -1.94 8.29 -0.42
CA SER A 67 -1.10 9.33 0.16
C SER A 67 -1.57 10.74 -0.22
N SER A 68 -2.20 10.93 -1.38
CA SER A 68 -2.66 12.23 -1.92
C SER A 68 -3.34 13.18 -0.91
N PRO A 69 -4.22 12.73 0.01
CA PRO A 69 -4.83 13.63 0.99
C PRO A 69 -3.82 14.33 1.92
N LEU A 70 -2.61 13.79 2.14
CA LEU A 70 -1.56 14.48 2.88
C LEU A 70 -1.11 15.77 2.18
N ALA A 71 -1.04 15.78 0.85
CA ALA A 71 -0.72 16.99 0.10
C ALA A 71 -1.82 18.07 0.24
N LEU A 72 -3.09 17.64 0.31
CA LEU A 72 -4.21 18.53 0.59
C LEU A 72 -4.15 19.05 2.04
N LEU A 73 -3.88 18.19 3.01
CA LEU A 73 -3.69 18.58 4.41
C LEU A 73 -2.54 19.59 4.55
N ALA A 74 -1.43 19.41 3.84
CA ALA A 74 -0.31 20.35 3.84
C ALA A 74 -0.72 21.75 3.39
N THR A 75 -1.66 21.83 2.45
CA THR A 75 -2.12 23.09 1.85
C THR A 75 -3.14 23.80 2.75
N PHE A 76 -4.14 23.06 3.28
CA PHE A 76 -5.22 23.65 4.06
C PHE A 76 -4.95 23.73 5.57
N ARG A 77 -4.10 22.84 6.09
CA ARG A 77 -3.80 22.67 7.53
C ARG A 77 -2.30 22.35 7.73
N PRO A 78 -1.40 23.29 7.40
CA PRO A 78 0.05 23.04 7.45
C PRO A 78 0.57 22.64 8.84
N LEU A 79 -0.06 23.15 9.90
CA LEU A 79 0.28 22.81 11.30
C LEU A 79 -0.03 21.35 11.67
N ASP A 80 -0.93 20.68 10.94
CA ASP A 80 -1.24 19.27 11.14
C ASP A 80 -0.13 18.34 10.61
N ILE A 81 0.82 18.88 9.83
CA ILE A 81 1.94 18.13 9.22
C ILE A 81 3.28 18.59 9.80
N LEU A 82 3.47 19.90 9.93
CA LEU A 82 4.63 20.50 10.57
C LEU A 82 4.16 21.38 11.72
N ASN A 83 4.29 20.85 12.95
CA ASN A 83 3.85 21.55 14.14
C ASN A 83 4.75 22.77 14.44
N SER A 84 4.29 23.70 15.29
CA SER A 84 5.03 24.90 15.71
C SER A 84 6.38 24.62 16.39
N LYS A 85 6.61 23.38 16.84
CA LYS A 85 7.91 22.89 17.35
C LYS A 85 8.87 22.42 16.23
N SER A 86 8.51 22.65 14.98
CA SER A 86 9.18 22.11 13.79
C SER A 86 9.30 20.59 13.87
N GLU A 87 8.22 19.91 14.22
CA GLU A 87 8.15 18.44 14.24
C GLU A 87 7.35 17.97 13.03
N CYS A 88 7.95 17.08 12.23
CA CYS A 88 7.32 16.52 11.05
C CYS A 88 6.49 15.30 11.45
N ILE A 89 5.23 15.52 11.84
CA ILE A 89 4.34 14.47 12.32
C ILE A 89 2.91 14.73 11.85
N ILE A 90 2.23 13.67 11.41
CA ILE A 90 0.82 13.73 11.04
C ILE A 90 0.00 13.81 12.33
N SER A 91 -0.50 14.99 12.64
CA SER A 91 -1.26 15.26 13.88
C SER A 91 -2.78 15.14 13.68
N ASN A 92 -3.24 14.96 12.45
CA ASN A 92 -4.66 14.86 12.14
C ASN A 92 -5.21 13.45 12.47
N PRO A 93 -6.07 13.29 13.49
CA PRO A 93 -6.52 11.97 13.96
C PRO A 93 -7.39 11.27 12.92
N ASN A 94 -8.19 12.02 12.15
CA ASN A 94 -9.03 11.44 11.10
C ASN A 94 -8.16 10.80 10.03
N PHE A 95 -7.12 11.52 9.56
CA PHE A 95 -6.19 10.96 8.59
C PHE A 95 -5.45 9.73 9.15
N LEU A 96 -5.01 9.75 10.41
CA LEU A 96 -4.33 8.60 11.02
C LEU A 96 -5.20 7.34 10.98
N VAL A 97 -6.49 7.45 11.31
CA VAL A 97 -7.41 6.30 11.29
C VAL A 97 -7.67 5.83 9.87
N TYR A 98 -8.11 6.74 8.97
CA TYR A 98 -8.42 6.37 7.58
C TYR A 98 -7.19 5.86 6.82
N GLY A 99 -6.05 6.53 7.00
CA GLY A 99 -4.77 6.15 6.40
C GLY A 99 -4.31 4.77 6.88
N SER A 100 -4.38 4.49 8.18
CA SER A 100 -4.01 3.17 8.72
C SER A 100 -4.91 2.06 8.18
N ILE A 101 -6.22 2.29 8.12
CA ILE A 101 -7.17 1.30 7.59
C ILE A 101 -6.90 1.02 6.12
N ALA A 102 -6.76 2.06 5.31
CA ALA A 102 -6.60 1.94 3.86
C ALA A 102 -5.21 1.39 3.46
N ALA A 103 -4.14 1.87 4.10
CA ALA A 103 -2.76 1.53 3.74
C ALA A 103 -2.28 0.21 4.35
N PHE A 104 -2.78 -0.15 5.55
CA PHE A 104 -2.25 -1.29 6.31
C PHE A 104 -3.28 -2.39 6.54
N PHE A 105 -4.39 -2.09 7.21
CA PHE A 105 -5.33 -3.14 7.65
C PHE A 105 -6.04 -3.83 6.48
N LEU A 106 -6.54 -3.07 5.50
CA LEU A 106 -7.24 -3.65 4.35
C LEU A 106 -6.30 -4.54 3.50
N PRO A 107 -5.09 -4.09 3.11
CA PRO A 107 -4.13 -4.97 2.43
C PRO A 107 -3.71 -6.17 3.29
N LEU A 108 -3.53 -6.01 4.60
CA LEU A 108 -3.18 -7.10 5.50
C LEU A 108 -4.25 -8.20 5.51
N VAL A 109 -5.53 -7.83 5.61
CA VAL A 109 -6.63 -8.81 5.55
C VAL A 109 -6.62 -9.57 4.22
N VAL A 110 -6.45 -8.87 3.09
CA VAL A 110 -6.35 -9.51 1.77
C VAL A 110 -5.15 -10.46 1.70
N MET A 111 -3.99 -10.06 2.23
CA MET A 111 -2.80 -10.90 2.28
C MET A 111 -3.06 -12.18 3.09
N LEU A 112 -3.60 -12.07 4.30
CA LEU A 112 -3.84 -13.21 5.19
C LEU A 112 -4.84 -14.21 4.58
N LEU A 113 -5.92 -13.71 3.97
CA LEU A 113 -6.89 -14.55 3.28
C LEU A 113 -6.27 -15.29 2.09
N THR A 114 -5.50 -14.58 1.26
CA THR A 114 -4.91 -15.17 0.05
C THR A 114 -3.77 -16.14 0.37
N TYR A 115 -2.98 -15.84 1.39
CA TYR A 115 -1.92 -16.71 1.89
C TYR A 115 -2.49 -17.99 2.53
N SER A 116 -3.51 -17.86 3.39
CA SER A 116 -4.16 -19.02 4.02
C SER A 116 -4.83 -19.94 3.00
N LEU A 117 -5.52 -19.39 1.99
CA LEU A 117 -6.08 -20.16 0.88
C LEU A 117 -5.00 -20.89 0.08
N THR A 118 -3.85 -20.24 -0.14
CA THR A 118 -2.70 -20.86 -0.83
C THR A 118 -2.16 -22.06 -0.06
N ILE A 119 -1.94 -21.91 1.26
CA ILE A 119 -1.48 -23.01 2.11
C ILE A 119 -2.48 -24.16 2.12
N ARG A 120 -3.78 -23.87 2.23
CA ARG A 120 -4.84 -24.89 2.21
C ARG A 120 -4.83 -25.68 0.91
N LEU A 121 -4.74 -25.02 -0.25
CA LEU A 121 -4.64 -25.71 -1.54
C LEU A 121 -3.39 -26.58 -1.66
N LEU A 122 -2.24 -26.09 -1.18
CA LEU A 122 -1.00 -26.88 -1.17
C LEU A 122 -1.14 -28.12 -0.27
N SER A 123 -1.76 -27.98 0.90
CA SER A 123 -2.00 -29.10 1.82
C SER A 123 -2.96 -30.15 1.25
N GLN A 124 -3.95 -29.74 0.45
CA GLN A 124 -4.89 -30.66 -0.19
C GLN A 124 -4.24 -31.45 -1.34
N LYS A 125 -3.30 -30.85 -2.08
CA LYS A 125 -2.56 -31.54 -3.15
C LYS A 125 -1.46 -32.48 -2.63
N ALA A 126 -1.07 -32.36 -1.36
CA ALA A 126 -0.08 -33.21 -0.72
C ALA A 126 -0.68 -34.49 -0.11
N LYS A 127 -2.02 -34.58 -0.03
CA LYS A 127 -2.75 -35.81 0.30
C LYS A 127 -3.15 -36.53 -0.98
#